data_AF-A0A258AIW9-F1
#
_entry.id   AF-A0A258AIW9-F1
#
_cell.length_a   1.000
_cell.length_b   1.000
_cell.length_c   1.000
_cell.angle_alpha   90.00
_cell.angle_beta   90.00
_cell.angle_gamma   90.00
#
_symmetry.space_group_name_H-M   'P 1'
#
loop_
_entity.id
_entity.type
_entity.pdbx_description
1 polymer ?
#
loop_
_entity_poly.entity_id
_entity_poly.type
_entity_poly.pdbx_seq_one_letter_code
_entity_poly.pdbx_strand_id
1 'polypeptide(L)'
;DSEFDTVTSCCPVPIVIAGGKKLPELDALQMCANAIAQGASGVDMGRNIFQSDAPVAMMQAVQGVVHGGLTAEQGFEKYNDLKASK
;
A
#
# COMPACT_ATOMS: atom_id res chain seq x y z
N ASP A 1 -11.09 2.97 8.60
CA ASP A 1 -12.17 2.18 9.21
C ASP A 1 -11.67 1.46 10.43
N SER A 2 -12.40 1.57 11.52
CA SER A 2 -12.13 0.85 12.79
C SER A 2 -12.70 -0.56 12.80
N GLU A 3 -13.20 -1.07 11.66
CA GLU A 3 -13.92 -2.36 11.57
C GLU A 3 -13.34 -3.29 10.49
N PHE A 4 -12.29 -2.90 9.77
CA PHE A 4 -11.76 -3.72 8.69
C PHE A 4 -11.05 -4.99 9.20
N ASP A 5 -10.54 -4.97 10.44
CA ASP A 5 -10.05 -6.15 11.17
C ASP A 5 -11.17 -7.18 11.47
N THR A 6 -12.40 -6.73 11.68
CA THR A 6 -13.57 -7.61 11.82
C THR A 6 -13.85 -8.33 10.49
N VAL A 7 -13.72 -7.63 9.37
CA VAL A 7 -13.90 -8.21 8.03
C VAL A 7 -12.85 -9.28 7.74
N THR A 8 -11.57 -9.00 8.00
CA THR A 8 -10.47 -9.94 7.75
C THR A 8 -10.50 -11.14 8.69
N SER A 9 -10.91 -10.96 9.95
CA SER A 9 -11.01 -12.06 10.92
C SER A 9 -12.19 -13.01 10.66
N CYS A 10 -13.26 -12.55 10.02
CA CYS A 10 -14.45 -13.35 9.72
C CYS A 10 -14.39 -14.06 8.35
N CYS A 11 -13.50 -13.66 7.45
CA CYS A 11 -13.39 -14.26 6.12
C CYS A 11 -12.46 -15.48 6.13
N PRO A 12 -12.94 -16.68 5.73
CA PRO A 12 -12.13 -17.91 5.79
C PRO A 12 -11.09 -18.02 4.66
N VAL A 13 -11.01 -17.04 3.75
CA VAL A 13 -10.10 -17.01 2.60
C VAL A 13 -9.35 -15.68 2.54
N PRO A 14 -8.18 -15.61 1.86
CA PRO A 14 -7.38 -14.40 1.80
C PRO A 14 -8.14 -13.18 1.26
N ILE A 15 -8.01 -12.05 1.95
CA ILE A 15 -8.56 -10.76 1.52
C ILE A 15 -7.45 -9.90 0.93
N VAL A 16 -7.73 -9.26 -0.20
CA VAL A 16 -6.90 -8.18 -0.76
C VAL A 16 -7.71 -6.89 -0.85
N ILE A 17 -7.07 -5.74 -0.64
CA ILE A 17 -7.74 -4.44 -0.78
C ILE A 17 -7.52 -3.82 -2.16
N ALA A 18 -8.57 -3.25 -2.74
CA ALA A 18 -8.44 -2.45 -3.95
C ALA A 18 -7.87 -1.06 -3.62
N GLY A 19 -7.01 -0.53 -4.50
CA GLY A 19 -6.40 0.79 -4.28
C GLY A 19 -7.36 2.00 -4.29
N GLY A 20 -8.59 1.86 -4.80
CA GLY A 20 -9.52 2.98 -4.88
C GLY A 20 -9.08 4.08 -5.86
N LYS A 21 -9.56 5.32 -5.64
CA LYS A 21 -9.20 6.51 -6.43
C LYS A 21 -7.73 6.88 -6.20
N LYS A 22 -7.14 7.70 -7.10
CA LYS A 22 -5.78 8.23 -6.87
C LYS A 22 -5.77 9.08 -5.59
N LEU A 23 -4.81 8.79 -4.74
CA LEU A 23 -4.47 9.53 -3.53
C LEU A 23 -3.02 10.05 -3.66
N PRO A 24 -2.61 11.01 -2.81
CA PRO A 24 -1.19 11.25 -2.56
C PRO A 24 -0.47 9.95 -2.21
N GLU A 25 0.78 9.80 -2.64
CA GLU A 25 1.53 8.54 -2.49
C GLU A 25 1.66 8.10 -1.03
N LEU A 26 1.91 9.04 -0.11
CA LEU A 26 1.96 8.75 1.32
C LEU A 26 0.63 8.21 1.84
N ASP A 27 -0.50 8.82 1.45
CA ASP A 27 -1.83 8.37 1.88
C ASP A 27 -2.15 6.97 1.33
N ALA A 28 -1.75 6.68 0.09
CA ALA A 28 -1.90 5.36 -0.50
C ALA A 28 -1.05 4.30 0.23
N LEU A 29 0.18 4.65 0.64
CA LEU A 29 1.03 3.79 1.46
C LEU A 29 0.47 3.60 2.88
N GLN A 30 -0.12 4.63 3.48
CA GLN A 30 -0.79 4.53 4.78
C GLN A 30 -2.01 3.61 4.70
N MET A 31 -2.82 3.71 3.65
CA MET A 31 -3.92 2.79 3.39
C MET A 31 -3.41 1.34 3.26
N CYS A 32 -2.30 1.14 2.55
CA CYS A 32 -1.65 -0.15 2.39
C CYS A 32 -1.20 -0.72 3.74
N ALA A 33 -0.44 0.06 4.52
CA ALA A 33 0.09 -0.33 5.83
C ALA A 33 -1.04 -0.67 6.81
N ASN A 34 -2.09 0.14 6.85
CA ASN A 34 -3.25 -0.09 7.71
C ASN A 34 -3.97 -1.39 7.34
N ALA A 35 -4.18 -1.65 6.04
CA ALA A 35 -4.86 -2.86 5.60
C ALA A 35 -4.07 -4.13 5.94
N ILE A 36 -2.76 -4.13 5.72
CA ILE A 36 -1.88 -5.24 6.08
C ILE A 36 -1.85 -5.45 7.59
N ALA A 37 -1.72 -4.38 8.38
CA ALA A 37 -1.76 -4.45 9.85
C ALA A 37 -3.09 -4.99 10.39
N GLN A 38 -4.19 -4.78 9.65
CA GLN A 38 -5.53 -5.26 9.99
C GLN A 38 -5.86 -6.60 9.36
N GLY A 39 -4.89 -7.33 8.80
CA GLY A 39 -5.06 -8.73 8.36
C GLY A 39 -5.36 -8.94 6.88
N ALA A 40 -5.26 -7.91 6.04
CA ALA A 40 -5.27 -8.12 4.60
C ALA A 40 -4.03 -8.95 4.17
N SER A 41 -4.22 -9.85 3.22
CA SER A 41 -3.16 -10.70 2.66
C SER A 41 -2.39 -10.02 1.51
N GLY A 42 -2.84 -8.84 1.07
CA GLY A 42 -2.19 -8.09 0.00
C GLY A 42 -3.04 -6.92 -0.51
N VAL A 43 -2.58 -6.31 -1.60
CA VAL A 43 -3.25 -5.18 -2.26
C VAL A 43 -3.32 -5.38 -3.77
N ASP A 44 -4.40 -4.87 -4.36
CA ASP A 44 -4.60 -4.76 -5.81
C ASP A 44 -4.71 -3.28 -6.19
N MET A 45 -3.54 -2.66 -6.42
CA MET A 45 -3.43 -1.23 -6.66
C MET A 45 -3.30 -0.91 -8.16
N GLY A 46 -4.36 -0.36 -8.74
CA GLY A 46 -4.33 0.24 -10.07
C GLY A 46 -3.88 1.70 -10.06
N ARG A 47 -4.85 2.63 -9.91
CA ARG A 47 -4.65 4.08 -10.06
C ARG A 47 -3.49 4.65 -9.23
N ASN A 48 -3.33 4.19 -8.00
CA ASN A 48 -2.23 4.65 -7.13
C ASN A 48 -0.84 4.26 -7.62
N ILE A 49 -0.73 3.27 -8.52
CA ILE A 49 0.51 2.93 -9.19
C ILE A 49 0.65 3.70 -10.51
N PHE A 50 -0.25 3.45 -11.47
CA PHE A 50 -0.04 3.93 -12.85
C PHE A 50 -0.32 5.43 -13.05
N GLN A 51 -0.99 6.09 -12.11
CA GLN A 51 -1.18 7.56 -12.13
C GLN A 51 -0.20 8.29 -11.20
N SER A 52 0.77 7.59 -10.59
CA SER A 52 1.87 8.22 -9.86
C SER A 52 2.91 8.79 -10.83
N ASP A 53 3.61 9.84 -10.42
CA ASP A 53 4.73 10.41 -11.19
C ASP A 53 5.86 9.41 -11.42
N ALA A 54 6.03 8.46 -10.50
CA ALA A 54 7.06 7.43 -10.58
C ALA A 54 6.47 6.04 -10.30
N PRO A 55 5.74 5.43 -11.26
CA PRO A 55 5.00 4.18 -11.05
C PRO A 55 5.87 3.03 -10.53
N VAL A 56 7.08 2.88 -11.06
CA VAL A 56 8.02 1.82 -10.64
C VAL A 56 8.49 2.03 -9.20
N ALA A 57 8.79 3.28 -8.81
CA ALA A 57 9.16 3.62 -7.44
C ALA A 57 7.99 3.33 -6.48
N MET A 58 6.78 3.69 -6.89
CA MET A 58 5.58 3.44 -6.09
C MET A 58 5.30 1.93 -5.92
N MET A 59 5.48 1.11 -6.96
CA MET A 59 5.38 -0.35 -6.85
C MET A 59 6.38 -0.91 -5.84
N GLN A 60 7.63 -0.46 -5.87
CA GLN A 60 8.68 -0.94 -4.96
C GLN A 60 8.46 -0.46 -3.52
N ALA A 61 7.88 0.73 -3.33
CA ALA A 61 7.46 1.23 -2.02
C ALA A 61 6.31 0.38 -1.45
N VAL A 62 5.26 0.13 -2.25
CA VAL A 62 4.14 -0.75 -1.87
C VAL A 62 4.63 -2.15 -1.54
N GLN A 63 5.53 -2.72 -2.35
CA GLN A 63 6.14 -4.03 -2.08
C GLN A 63 6.89 -4.03 -0.73
N GLY A 64 7.61 -2.96 -0.41
CA GLY A 64 8.30 -2.80 0.88
C GLY A 64 7.34 -2.77 2.07
N VAL A 65 6.19 -2.13 1.93
CA VAL A 65 5.14 -2.12 2.98
C VAL A 65 4.49 -3.51 3.10
N VAL A 66 4.08 -4.13 2.00
CA VAL A 66 3.33 -5.39 2.01
C VAL A 66 4.19 -6.59 2.41
N HIS A 67 5.43 -6.67 1.94
CA HIS A 67 6.30 -7.84 2.12
C HIS A 67 7.55 -7.57 2.96
N GLY A 68 7.96 -6.31 3.08
CA GLY A 68 9.20 -5.92 3.77
C GLY A 68 9.01 -5.37 5.18
N GLY A 69 7.77 -5.23 5.66
CA GLY A 69 7.46 -4.71 6.99
C GLY A 69 7.79 -3.22 7.17
N LEU A 70 7.92 -2.46 6.08
CA LEU A 70 8.13 -1.02 6.15
C LEU A 70 6.88 -0.30 6.68
N THR A 71 7.07 0.76 7.45
CA THR A 71 5.99 1.72 7.73
C THR A 71 5.63 2.50 6.48
N ALA A 72 4.51 3.23 6.51
CA ALA A 72 4.09 4.09 5.40
C ALA A 72 5.14 5.17 5.09
N GLU A 73 5.73 5.76 6.13
CA GLU A 73 6.77 6.78 6.03
C GLU A 73 8.06 6.22 5.42
N GLN A 74 8.49 5.03 5.86
CA GLN A 74 9.67 4.35 5.29
C GLN A 74 9.42 3.94 3.83
N GLY A 75 8.21 3.50 3.50
CA GLY A 75 7.80 3.26 2.13
C GLY A 75 7.85 4.54 1.28
N PHE A 76 7.45 5.68 1.86
CA PHE A 76 7.43 6.96 1.17
C PHE A 76 8.84 7.54 0.98
N GLU A 77 9.72 7.38 1.97
CA GLU A 77 11.16 7.68 1.84
C GLU A 77 11.76 6.88 0.68
N LYS A 78 11.53 5.55 0.65
CA LYS A 78 11.96 4.68 -0.45
C LYS A 78 11.41 5.13 -1.81
N TYR A 79 10.14 5.55 -1.87
CA TYR A 79 9.56 6.10 -3.10
C TYR A 79 10.32 7.35 -3.58
N ASN A 80 10.61 8.29 -2.68
CA ASN A 80 11.31 9.53 -3.01
C ASN A 80 12.76 9.28 -3.45
N ASP A 81 13.48 8.38 -2.77
CA ASP A 81 14.85 8.00 -3.14
C ASP A 81 14.91 7.40 -4.55
N LEU A 82 13.99 6.48 -4.86
CA LEU A 82 13.89 5.85 -6.17
C LEU A 82 13.41 6.80 -7.26
N LYS A 83 12.52 7.76 -6.92
CA LYS A 83 12.07 8.81 -7.84
C LYS A 83 13.21 9.76 -8.18
N ALA A 84 14.06 10.12 -7.21
CA ALA A 84 15.20 11.01 -7.39
C ALA A 84 16.40 10.34 -8.09
N SER A 85 16.48 9.01 -8.04
CA SER A 85 17.54 8.22 -8.70
C SER A 85 17.28 7.99 -10.20
N LYS A 86 16.24 8.61 -10.76
CA LYS A 86 15.91 8.61 -12.19
C LYS A 86 16.10 10.01 -12.77
#